data_AF-A0A379FJ27-F1
#
_entry.id   AF-A0A379FJ27-F1
#
_cell.length_a   1.000
_cell.length_b   1.000
_cell.length_c   1.000
_cell.angle_alpha   90.00
_cell.angle_beta   90.00
_cell.angle_gamma   90.00
#
_symmetry.space_group_name_H-M   'P 1'
#
loop_
_entity.id
_entity.type
_entity.pdbx_description
1 polymer ?
#
loop_
_entity_poly.entity_id
_entity_poly.type
_entity_poly.pdbx_seq_one_letter_code
_entity_poly.pdbx_strand_id
1 'polypeptide(L)'
;MTTTLSNALLSDILQQIRPLIGQGKVADYIPALAQVPANQLAMAVYTVDGELYQAGMADKRFSIQSISKVLSLTLALTRYDESEIWQRVGKEPSGLPFNSLIQLEMEKGLPRNPFINAGAIVITDMLQSRLSAPKQRMLEVIRALTNTADICYNTVVAKSEMEHLSRNAAIAYLMKSFDNFDNDVITVLETYFHYCSIEMSCVELVRCFSYLANQGICVGK
;
A
#
# COMPACT_ATOMS: atom_id res chain seq x y z
N MET A 1 -28.70 20.48 -12.01
CA MET A 1 -27.55 21.22 -11.45
C MET A 1 -26.34 20.33 -11.59
N THR A 2 -25.34 20.73 -12.36
CA THR A 2 -24.05 20.05 -12.39
C THR A 2 -23.39 20.29 -11.04
N THR A 3 -23.23 19.26 -10.23
CA THR A 3 -22.56 19.38 -8.94
C THR A 3 -21.09 19.67 -9.19
N THR A 4 -20.65 20.90 -8.94
CA THR A 4 -19.23 21.27 -9.02
C THR A 4 -18.47 20.68 -7.84
N LEU A 5 -17.29 20.11 -8.10
CA LEU A 5 -16.42 19.61 -7.04
C LEU A 5 -16.03 20.78 -6.11
N SER A 6 -16.17 20.60 -4.80
CA SER A 6 -15.87 21.63 -3.80
C SER A 6 -15.63 21.01 -2.42
N ASN A 7 -14.95 21.74 -1.53
CA ASN A 7 -14.79 21.31 -0.14
C ASN A 7 -16.14 21.20 0.59
N ALA A 8 -17.11 22.04 0.22
CA ALA A 8 -18.47 21.99 0.75
C ALA A 8 -19.14 20.66 0.37
N LEU A 9 -19.07 20.26 -0.91
CA LEU A 9 -19.59 18.97 -1.37
C LEU A 9 -18.98 17.80 -0.59
N LEU A 10 -17.65 17.78 -0.42
CA LEU A 10 -16.99 16.71 0.34
C LEU A 10 -17.43 16.72 1.81
N SER A 11 -17.59 17.90 2.41
CA SER A 11 -18.07 18.04 3.79
C SER A 11 -19.50 17.54 3.97
N ASP A 12 -20.38 17.84 3.01
CA ASP A 12 -21.77 17.35 3.00
C ASP A 12 -21.81 15.82 2.92
N ILE A 13 -20.97 15.22 2.07
CA ILE A 13 -20.84 13.75 2.00
C ILE A 13 -20.37 13.19 3.35
N LEU A 14 -19.33 13.80 3.96
CA LEU A 14 -18.86 13.37 5.28
C LEU A 14 -19.94 13.48 6.36
N GLN A 15 -20.79 14.52 6.31
CA GLN A 15 -21.91 14.67 7.24
C GLN A 15 -22.98 13.59 7.04
N GLN A 16 -23.28 13.24 5.80
CA GLN A 16 -24.27 12.19 5.47
C GLN A 16 -23.81 10.80 5.92
N ILE A 17 -22.52 10.49 5.84
CA ILE A 17 -21.99 9.17 6.23
C ILE A 17 -21.54 9.09 7.69
N ARG A 18 -21.35 10.22 8.39
CA ARG A 18 -20.94 10.24 9.81
C ARG A 18 -21.85 9.40 10.73
N PRO A 19 -23.18 9.32 10.54
CA PRO A 19 -24.05 8.42 11.31
C PRO A 19 -23.75 6.92 11.12
N LEU A 20 -23.00 6.52 10.09
CA LEU A 20 -22.62 5.14 9.84
C LEU A 20 -21.38 4.69 10.65
N ILE A 21 -20.72 5.63 11.35
CA ILE A 21 -19.58 5.30 12.23
C ILE A 21 -20.03 4.29 13.29
N GLY A 22 -19.26 3.21 13.44
CA GLY A 22 -19.57 2.11 14.36
C GLY A 22 -20.25 0.90 13.72
N GLN A 23 -20.67 0.98 12.44
CA GLN A 23 -21.17 -0.19 11.71
C GLN A 23 -20.05 -1.17 11.30
N GLY A 24 -18.79 -0.70 11.28
CA GLY A 24 -17.60 -1.50 11.03
C GLY A 24 -16.72 -1.66 12.28
N LYS A 25 -15.64 -2.42 12.14
CA LYS A 25 -14.64 -2.63 13.19
C LYS A 25 -13.28 -2.12 12.71
N VAL A 26 -12.58 -1.36 13.56
CA VAL A 26 -11.18 -1.01 13.32
C VAL A 26 -10.36 -2.31 13.28
N ALA A 27 -9.35 -2.35 12.40
CA ALA A 27 -8.46 -3.50 12.31
C ALA A 27 -7.75 -3.74 13.65
N ASP A 28 -7.81 -4.99 14.13
CA ASP A 28 -7.31 -5.38 15.44
C ASP A 28 -6.38 -6.61 15.40
N TYR A 29 -5.96 -7.02 14.21
CA TYR A 29 -5.02 -8.12 14.02
C TYR A 29 -3.60 -7.78 14.52
N ILE A 30 -3.31 -6.48 14.71
CA ILE A 30 -2.14 -6.01 15.45
C ILE A 30 -2.54 -4.92 16.48
N PRO A 31 -1.90 -4.90 17.67
CA PRO A 31 -2.20 -3.93 18.72
C PRO A 31 -2.10 -2.46 18.30
N ALA A 32 -1.17 -2.11 17.41
CA ALA A 32 -0.96 -0.73 16.98
C ALA A 32 -2.16 -0.16 16.22
N LEU A 33 -2.89 -0.99 15.44
CA LEU A 33 -4.07 -0.56 14.71
C LEU A 33 -5.32 -0.53 15.60
N ALA A 34 -5.42 -1.47 16.55
CA ALA A 34 -6.56 -1.54 17.48
C ALA A 34 -6.74 -0.28 18.33
N GLN A 35 -5.66 0.49 18.53
CA GLN A 35 -5.66 1.72 19.32
C GLN A 35 -6.12 2.96 18.53
N VAL A 36 -6.30 2.85 17.21
CA VAL A 36 -6.68 4.00 16.37
C VAL A 36 -8.14 4.39 16.64
N PRO A 37 -8.44 5.68 16.96
CA PRO A 37 -9.80 6.13 17.16
C PRO A 37 -10.70 5.88 15.93
N ALA A 38 -11.81 5.15 16.14
CA ALA A 38 -12.76 4.75 15.10
C ALA A 38 -13.59 5.91 14.50
N ASN A 39 -13.51 7.11 15.09
CA ASN A 39 -14.28 8.28 14.69
C ASN A 39 -13.51 9.22 13.74
N GLN A 40 -12.34 8.81 13.25
CA GLN A 40 -11.57 9.57 12.26
C GLN A 40 -12.17 9.37 10.88
N LEU A 41 -12.47 10.48 10.21
CA LEU A 41 -13.08 10.47 8.89
C LEU A 41 -12.56 11.66 8.08
N ALA A 42 -12.19 11.40 6.83
CA ALA A 42 -11.64 12.39 5.93
C ALA A 42 -11.83 11.99 4.46
N MET A 43 -11.74 12.99 3.58
CA MET A 43 -11.74 12.79 2.14
C MET A 43 -10.84 13.84 1.49
N ALA A 44 -10.12 13.45 0.44
CA ALA A 44 -9.37 14.35 -0.42
C ALA A 44 -9.56 13.93 -1.88
N VAL A 45 -9.56 14.91 -2.79
CA VAL A 45 -9.59 14.73 -4.23
C VAL A 45 -8.56 15.67 -4.83
N TYR A 46 -7.69 15.15 -5.68
CA TYR A 46 -6.70 15.93 -6.42
C TYR A 46 -6.92 15.74 -7.92
N THR A 47 -7.25 16.81 -8.62
CA THR A 47 -7.57 16.77 -10.05
C THR A 47 -6.29 16.76 -10.90
N VAL A 48 -6.40 16.33 -12.16
CA VAL A 48 -5.29 16.38 -13.12
C VAL A 48 -4.86 17.82 -13.46
N ASP A 49 -5.75 18.78 -13.22
CA ASP A 49 -5.49 20.22 -13.37
C ASP A 49 -4.76 20.83 -12.15
N GLY A 50 -4.50 20.03 -11.11
CA GLY A 50 -3.77 20.47 -9.92
C GLY A 50 -4.63 21.10 -8.82
N GLU A 51 -5.95 20.97 -8.90
CA GLU A 51 -6.86 21.45 -7.86
C GLU A 51 -7.01 20.41 -6.75
N LEU A 52 -6.86 20.86 -5.50
CA LEU A 52 -7.02 20.03 -4.31
C LEU A 52 -8.31 20.41 -3.58
N TYR A 53 -9.17 19.40 -3.37
CA TYR A 53 -10.37 19.49 -2.55
C TYR A 53 -10.27 18.53 -1.38
N GLN A 54 -10.67 18.96 -0.19
CA GLN A 54 -10.61 18.12 1.01
C GLN A 54 -11.68 18.45 2.04
N ALA A 55 -11.99 17.47 2.90
CA ALA A 55 -12.86 17.64 4.05
C ALA A 55 -12.48 16.67 5.19
N GLY A 56 -12.88 17.02 6.41
CA GLY A 56 -12.61 16.20 7.61
C GLY A 56 -11.15 16.26 8.05
N MET A 57 -10.64 15.15 8.62
CA MET A 57 -9.26 15.06 9.14
C MET A 57 -8.24 14.73 8.03
N ALA A 58 -8.35 15.37 6.86
CA ALA A 58 -7.63 14.98 5.64
C ALA A 58 -6.10 15.11 5.73
N ASP A 59 -5.59 15.96 6.61
CA ASP A 59 -4.16 16.13 6.90
C ASP A 59 -3.61 15.17 7.97
N LYS A 60 -4.48 14.38 8.62
CA LYS A 60 -4.04 13.42 9.63
C LYS A 60 -3.39 12.21 8.96
N ARG A 61 -2.10 11.99 9.24
CA ARG A 61 -1.38 10.83 8.74
C ARG A 61 -1.82 9.53 9.42
N PHE A 62 -1.79 8.45 8.65
CA PHE A 62 -2.01 7.08 9.09
C PHE A 62 -1.10 6.13 8.30
N SER A 63 -0.88 4.93 8.84
CA SER A 63 -0.17 3.87 8.11
C SER A 63 -0.98 3.43 6.89
N ILE A 64 -0.39 3.52 5.70
CA ILE A 64 -1.10 3.28 4.42
C ILE A 64 -1.38 1.81 4.14
N GLN A 65 -0.76 0.89 4.88
CA GLN A 65 -1.03 -0.55 4.83
C GLN A 65 -0.93 -1.09 3.38
N SER A 66 -1.90 -1.87 2.93
CA SER A 66 -1.90 -2.48 1.59
C SER A 66 -1.94 -1.48 0.43
N ILE A 67 -2.21 -0.18 0.66
CA ILE A 67 -2.05 0.84 -0.39
C ILE A 67 -0.59 0.87 -0.89
N SER A 68 0.37 0.55 -0.02
CA SER A 68 1.80 0.46 -0.35
C SER A 68 2.12 -0.53 -1.48
N LYS A 69 1.26 -1.52 -1.74
CA LYS A 69 1.44 -2.50 -2.81
C LYS A 69 1.54 -1.85 -4.19
N VAL A 70 0.72 -0.81 -4.44
CA VAL A 70 0.74 -0.03 -5.68
C VAL A 70 2.10 0.65 -5.88
N LEU A 71 2.68 1.19 -4.80
CA LEU A 71 3.98 1.86 -4.82
C LEU A 71 5.12 0.86 -5.03
N SER A 72 5.07 -0.29 -4.34
CA SER A 72 6.06 -1.37 -4.52
C SER A 72 6.07 -1.91 -5.95
N LEU A 73 4.89 -2.12 -6.55
CA LEU A 73 4.78 -2.56 -7.93
C LEU A 73 5.29 -1.49 -8.90
N THR A 74 4.86 -0.23 -8.70
CA THR A 74 5.34 0.90 -9.53
C THR A 74 6.85 0.99 -9.49
N LEU A 75 7.46 0.90 -8.30
CA LEU A 75 8.92 0.92 -8.16
C LEU A 75 9.57 -0.27 -8.87
N ALA A 76 9.02 -1.48 -8.75
CA ALA A 76 9.53 -2.67 -9.45
C ALA A 76 9.49 -2.49 -10.98
N LEU A 77 8.41 -1.93 -11.53
CA LEU A 77 8.27 -1.63 -12.95
C LEU A 77 9.29 -0.61 -13.48
N THR A 78 9.90 0.20 -12.61
CA THR A 78 11.01 1.09 -13.01
C THR A 78 12.39 0.42 -12.99
N ARG A 79 12.48 -0.83 -12.53
CA ARG A 79 13.75 -1.53 -12.25
C ARG A 79 13.91 -2.86 -12.97
N TYR A 80 12.80 -3.39 -13.47
CA TYR A 80 12.72 -4.69 -14.11
C TYR A 80 12.00 -4.55 -15.44
N ASP A 81 12.36 -5.42 -16.37
CA ASP A 81 11.52 -5.66 -17.53
C ASP A 81 10.21 -6.32 -17.08
N GLU A 82 9.12 -6.02 -17.79
CA GLU A 82 7.81 -6.58 -17.47
C GLU A 82 7.83 -8.11 -17.42
N SER A 83 8.58 -8.76 -18.32
CA SER A 83 8.70 -10.22 -18.36
C SER A 83 9.30 -10.79 -17.07
N GLU A 84 10.28 -10.12 -16.46
CA GLU A 84 10.89 -10.57 -15.19
C GLU A 84 9.87 -10.54 -14.04
N ILE A 85 9.01 -9.51 -14.00
CA ILE A 85 7.96 -9.39 -12.97
C ILE A 85 6.88 -10.43 -13.19
N TRP A 86 6.37 -10.54 -14.42
CA TRP A 86 5.21 -11.37 -14.71
C TRP A 86 5.50 -12.88 -14.74
N GLN A 87 6.78 -13.27 -14.72
CA GLN A 87 7.19 -14.64 -14.45
C GLN A 87 7.07 -15.02 -12.96
N ARG A 88 7.10 -14.03 -12.06
CA ARG A 88 7.09 -14.24 -10.60
C ARG A 88 5.74 -13.95 -9.94
N VAL A 89 4.86 -13.20 -10.62
CA VAL A 89 3.51 -12.89 -10.16
C VAL A 89 2.57 -12.68 -11.35
N GLY A 90 1.34 -13.19 -11.25
CA GLY A 90 0.32 -13.05 -12.29
C GLY A 90 -0.33 -11.66 -12.37
N LYS A 91 -1.39 -11.57 -13.20
CA LYS A 91 -2.19 -10.35 -13.42
C LYS A 91 -3.69 -10.55 -13.14
N GLU A 92 -4.08 -11.73 -12.67
CA GLU A 92 -5.47 -12.15 -12.62
C GLU A 92 -6.09 -11.90 -11.24
N PRO A 93 -7.40 -11.60 -11.15
CA PRO A 93 -8.08 -11.57 -9.87
C PRO A 93 -8.00 -12.94 -9.17
N SER A 94 -7.98 -12.92 -7.83
CA SER A 94 -8.09 -14.13 -7.02
C SER A 94 -9.57 -14.43 -6.77
N GLY A 95 -10.05 -15.61 -7.19
CA GLY A 95 -11.42 -16.07 -6.90
C GLY A 95 -11.64 -16.57 -5.46
N LEU A 96 -10.55 -16.67 -4.68
CA LEU A 96 -10.54 -17.05 -3.27
C LEU A 96 -10.03 -15.88 -2.40
N PRO A 97 -10.24 -15.91 -1.07
CA PRO A 97 -9.73 -14.87 -0.18
C PRO A 97 -8.22 -14.63 -0.38
N PHE A 98 -7.80 -13.37 -0.31
CA PHE A 98 -6.43 -12.89 -0.62
C PHE A 98 -5.28 -13.55 0.14
N ASN A 99 -5.59 -14.38 1.15
CA ASN A 99 -4.63 -15.08 1.99
C ASN A 99 -4.78 -16.61 1.95
N SER A 100 -5.32 -17.16 0.86
CA SER A 100 -5.46 -18.61 0.68
C SER A 100 -4.11 -19.26 0.35
N LEU A 101 -3.52 -19.97 1.32
CA LEU A 101 -2.31 -20.77 1.10
C LEU A 101 -2.57 -21.92 0.11
N ILE A 102 -3.77 -22.47 0.12
CA ILE A 102 -4.19 -23.55 -0.79
C ILE A 102 -4.06 -23.11 -2.25
N GLN A 103 -4.52 -21.90 -2.57
CA GLN A 103 -4.43 -21.38 -3.93
C GLN A 103 -2.97 -21.22 -4.36
N LEU A 104 -2.14 -20.65 -3.47
CA LEU A 104 -0.72 -20.43 -3.74
C LEU A 104 0.03 -21.76 -3.94
N GLU A 105 -0.33 -22.81 -3.20
CA GLU A 105 0.22 -24.15 -3.37
C GLU A 105 -0.21 -24.78 -4.71
N MET A 106 -1.50 -24.68 -5.08
CA MET A 106 -2.00 -25.15 -6.37
C MET A 106 -1.34 -24.45 -7.56
N GLU A 107 -0.98 -23.18 -7.39
CA GLU A 107 -0.28 -22.36 -8.38
C GLU A 107 1.24 -22.47 -8.27
N LYS A 108 1.75 -23.45 -7.51
CA LYS A 108 3.18 -23.75 -7.36
C LYS A 108 3.99 -22.52 -6.96
N GLY A 109 3.50 -21.80 -5.95
CA GLY A 109 4.18 -20.62 -5.40
C GLY A 109 4.10 -19.36 -6.27
N LEU A 110 3.36 -19.37 -7.38
CA LEU A 110 3.11 -18.18 -8.19
C LEU A 110 1.87 -17.43 -7.68
N PRO A 111 1.99 -16.21 -7.14
CA PRO A 111 0.83 -15.45 -6.70
C PRO A 111 0.01 -14.92 -7.88
N ARG A 112 -1.31 -14.83 -7.73
CA ARG A 112 -2.21 -14.39 -8.81
C ARG A 112 -2.02 -12.97 -9.31
N ASN A 113 -1.71 -12.05 -8.42
CA ASN A 113 -1.57 -10.62 -8.72
C ASN A 113 -0.75 -9.92 -7.63
N PRO A 114 -0.16 -8.75 -7.91
CA PRO A 114 0.67 -8.01 -6.96
C PRO A 114 -0.12 -7.37 -5.80
N PHE A 115 -1.46 -7.42 -5.81
CA PHE A 115 -2.30 -6.75 -4.81
C PHE A 115 -2.76 -7.65 -3.66
N ILE A 116 -2.56 -8.97 -3.76
CA ILE A 116 -2.65 -9.90 -2.62
C ILE A 116 -1.32 -9.94 -1.84
N ASN A 117 -1.34 -10.46 -0.62
CA ASN A 117 -0.14 -10.46 0.24
C ASN A 117 1.02 -11.22 -0.39
N ALA A 118 0.77 -12.43 -0.92
CA ALA A 118 1.80 -13.22 -1.59
C ALA A 118 2.45 -12.46 -2.77
N GLY A 119 1.63 -11.79 -3.59
CA GLY A 119 2.12 -10.99 -4.71
C GLY A 119 2.95 -9.78 -4.27
N ALA A 120 2.50 -9.05 -3.26
CA ALA A 120 3.27 -7.92 -2.76
C ALA A 120 4.58 -8.33 -2.08
N ILE A 121 4.59 -9.47 -1.39
CA ILE A 121 5.80 -10.01 -0.77
C ILE A 121 6.81 -10.45 -1.86
N VAL A 122 6.37 -11.12 -2.94
CA VAL A 122 7.30 -11.48 -4.03
C VAL A 122 7.82 -10.26 -4.77
N ILE A 123 7.01 -9.22 -4.97
CA ILE A 123 7.47 -7.92 -5.49
C ILE A 123 8.52 -7.29 -4.56
N THR A 124 8.32 -7.42 -3.25
CA THR A 124 9.30 -6.93 -2.26
C THR A 124 10.60 -7.74 -2.31
N ASP A 125 10.53 -9.06 -2.48
CA ASP A 125 11.69 -9.93 -2.71
C ASP A 125 12.46 -9.51 -3.97
N MET A 126 11.78 -9.22 -5.07
CA MET A 126 12.42 -8.67 -6.27
C MET A 126 13.16 -7.36 -5.96
N LEU A 127 12.47 -6.39 -5.34
CA LEU A 127 13.10 -5.11 -4.98
C LEU A 127 14.31 -5.29 -4.06
N GLN A 128 14.28 -6.27 -3.15
CA GLN A 128 15.38 -6.61 -2.26
C GLN A 128 16.64 -7.06 -3.03
N SER A 129 16.47 -7.72 -4.18
CA SER A 129 17.57 -8.17 -5.04
C SER A 129 18.22 -7.05 -5.87
N ARG A 130 17.49 -5.97 -6.20
CA ARG A 130 17.99 -4.89 -7.09
C ARG A 130 18.32 -3.60 -6.37
N LEU A 131 17.87 -3.42 -5.13
CA LEU A 131 18.10 -2.21 -4.35
C LEU A 131 18.98 -2.52 -3.15
N SER A 132 20.06 -1.75 -2.99
CA SER A 132 20.92 -1.85 -1.81
C SER A 132 20.22 -1.43 -0.52
N ALA A 133 19.29 -0.47 -0.62
CA ALA A 133 18.52 0.06 0.50
C ALA A 133 17.04 0.25 0.09
N PRO A 134 16.25 -0.83 -0.02
CA PRO A 134 14.88 -0.77 -0.56
C PRO A 134 13.96 0.17 0.25
N LYS A 135 14.07 0.13 1.59
CA LYS A 135 13.34 1.03 2.50
C LYS A 135 13.63 2.50 2.19
N GLN A 136 14.91 2.88 2.21
CA GLN A 136 15.32 4.26 1.92
C GLN A 136 14.88 4.69 0.52
N ARG A 137 15.03 3.81 -0.49
CA ARG A 137 14.64 4.12 -1.86
C ARG A 137 13.14 4.37 -2.01
N MET A 138 12.31 3.60 -1.32
CA MET A 138 10.87 3.81 -1.34
C MET A 138 10.48 5.19 -0.79
N LEU A 139 11.08 5.61 0.34
CA LEU A 139 10.84 6.94 0.89
C LEU A 139 11.29 8.04 -0.08
N GLU A 140 12.45 7.90 -0.73
CA GLU A 140 12.90 8.87 -1.74
C GLU A 140 11.89 9.03 -2.87
N VAL A 141 11.38 7.90 -3.41
CA VAL A 141 10.36 7.93 -4.47
C VAL A 141 9.10 8.64 -3.98
N ILE A 142 8.57 8.25 -2.82
CA ILE A 142 7.31 8.82 -2.30
C ILE A 142 7.46 10.31 -2.01
N ARG A 143 8.54 10.73 -1.35
CA ARG A 143 8.80 12.15 -1.06
C ARG A 143 8.91 12.97 -2.34
N ALA A 144 9.47 12.40 -3.41
CA ALA A 144 9.52 13.03 -4.72
C ALA A 144 8.16 13.04 -5.46
N LEU A 145 7.30 12.05 -5.24
CA LEU A 145 5.93 12.01 -5.80
C LEU A 145 5.00 13.00 -5.09
N THR A 146 5.14 13.17 -3.78
CA THR A 146 4.28 14.04 -2.95
C THR A 146 4.81 15.45 -2.76
N ASN A 147 6.08 15.70 -3.11
CA ASN A 147 6.83 16.91 -2.75
C ASN A 147 6.79 17.18 -1.22
N THR A 148 6.90 16.13 -0.42
CA THR A 148 6.80 16.21 1.05
C THR A 148 7.99 15.47 1.68
N ALA A 149 8.93 16.21 2.27
CA ALA A 149 10.24 15.68 2.67
C ALA A 149 10.22 14.81 3.93
N ASP A 150 9.23 14.97 4.81
CA ASP A 150 9.18 14.37 6.15
C ASP A 150 8.33 13.10 6.23
N ILE A 151 7.82 12.58 5.10
CA ILE A 151 7.15 11.27 5.06
C ILE A 151 8.11 10.20 5.57
N CYS A 152 7.66 9.38 6.51
CA CYS A 152 8.48 8.38 7.18
C CYS A 152 7.66 7.11 7.50
N TYR A 153 8.34 6.13 8.10
CA TYR A 153 7.73 4.89 8.57
C TYR A 153 7.22 5.04 10.00
N ASN A 154 6.02 4.56 10.25
CA ASN A 154 5.53 4.37 11.62
C ASN A 154 6.24 3.15 12.24
N THR A 155 7.26 3.41 13.06
CA THR A 155 8.06 2.35 13.70
C THR A 155 7.25 1.49 14.66
N VAL A 156 6.20 2.03 15.27
CA VAL A 156 5.29 1.27 16.16
C VAL A 156 4.48 0.26 15.35
N VAL A 157 3.91 0.68 14.22
CA VAL A 157 3.18 -0.22 13.32
C VAL A 157 4.13 -1.24 12.70
N ALA A 158 5.29 -0.83 12.19
CA ALA A 158 6.28 -1.74 11.60
C ALA A 158 6.71 -2.84 12.59
N LYS A 159 7.00 -2.46 13.84
CA LYS A 159 7.33 -3.40 14.92
C LYS A 159 6.15 -4.32 15.23
N SER A 160 4.94 -3.77 15.34
CA SER A 160 3.74 -4.53 15.66
C SER A 160 3.40 -5.55 14.55
N GLU A 161 3.57 -5.19 13.27
CA GLU A 161 3.43 -6.11 12.14
C GLU A 161 4.50 -7.23 12.20
N MET A 162 5.75 -6.86 12.51
CA MET A 162 6.84 -7.82 12.63
C MET A 162 6.59 -8.83 13.77
N GLU A 163 6.06 -8.41 14.91
CA GLU A 163 5.73 -9.32 16.01
C GLU A 163 4.59 -10.32 15.65
N HIS A 164 3.82 -10.04 14.59
CA HIS A 164 2.69 -10.85 14.13
C HIS A 164 2.91 -11.43 12.73
N LEU A 165 4.17 -11.64 12.33
CA LEU A 165 4.58 -11.98 10.96
C LEU A 165 4.18 -13.38 10.45
N SER A 166 3.80 -14.29 11.35
CA SER A 166 3.75 -15.75 11.10
C SER A 166 3.05 -16.15 9.80
N ARG A 167 1.92 -15.52 9.48
CA ARG A 167 1.17 -15.82 8.25
C ARG A 167 1.93 -15.41 6.99
N ASN A 168 2.54 -14.23 6.99
CA ASN A 168 3.32 -13.75 5.85
C ASN A 168 4.64 -14.55 5.70
N ALA A 169 5.24 -15.01 6.80
CA ALA A 169 6.35 -15.96 6.73
C ALA A 169 5.93 -17.30 6.12
N ALA A 170 4.78 -17.85 6.51
CA ALA A 170 4.28 -19.08 5.89
C ALA A 170 4.09 -18.92 4.37
N ILE A 171 3.52 -17.80 3.93
CA ILE A 171 3.38 -17.45 2.51
C ILE A 171 4.75 -17.37 1.82
N ALA A 172 5.71 -16.65 2.42
CA ALA A 172 7.04 -16.45 1.84
C ALA A 172 7.85 -17.76 1.75
N TYR A 173 7.85 -18.57 2.81
CA TYR A 173 8.49 -19.89 2.79
C TYR A 173 7.85 -20.85 1.79
N LEU A 174 6.51 -20.77 1.61
CA LEU A 174 5.83 -21.57 0.58
C LEU A 174 6.27 -21.15 -0.83
N MET A 175 6.34 -19.86 -1.13
CA MET A 175 6.88 -19.39 -2.42
C MET A 175 8.35 -19.82 -2.59
N LYS A 176 9.14 -19.78 -1.51
CA LYS A 176 10.53 -20.23 -1.50
C LYS A 176 10.69 -21.72 -1.78
N SER A 177 9.80 -22.56 -1.27
CA SER A 177 9.82 -24.01 -1.55
C SER A 177 9.47 -24.36 -3.00
N PHE A 178 8.93 -23.42 -3.77
CA PHE A 178 8.65 -23.54 -5.20
C PHE A 178 9.62 -22.71 -6.06
N ASP A 179 10.77 -22.32 -5.51
CA ASP A 179 11.80 -21.55 -6.21
C ASP A 179 11.34 -20.18 -6.76
N ASN A 180 10.28 -19.59 -6.18
CA ASN A 180 9.80 -18.25 -6.51
C ASN A 180 10.17 -17.22 -5.42
N PHE A 181 11.30 -17.41 -4.74
CA PHE A 181 11.77 -16.51 -3.68
C PHE A 181 13.29 -16.61 -3.48
N ASP A 182 13.99 -15.49 -3.66
CA ASP A 182 15.46 -15.51 -3.74
C ASP A 182 16.12 -15.15 -2.40
N ASN A 183 15.58 -14.15 -1.69
CA ASN A 183 16.24 -13.58 -0.52
C ASN A 183 15.87 -14.29 0.79
N ASP A 184 16.49 -13.85 1.88
CA ASP A 184 16.08 -14.24 3.23
C ASP A 184 14.66 -13.75 3.53
N VAL A 185 13.81 -14.66 4.02
CA VAL A 185 12.38 -14.40 4.24
C VAL A 185 12.17 -13.29 5.26
N ILE A 186 12.92 -13.32 6.37
CA ILE A 186 12.76 -12.35 7.46
C ILE A 186 13.17 -10.95 7.00
N THR A 187 14.25 -10.85 6.25
CA THR A 187 14.74 -9.60 5.65
C THR A 187 13.72 -8.98 4.70
N VAL A 188 13.13 -9.78 3.80
CA VAL A 188 12.09 -9.30 2.86
C VAL A 188 10.83 -8.86 3.62
N LEU A 189 10.40 -9.63 4.63
CA LEU A 189 9.24 -9.28 5.44
C LEU A 189 9.46 -7.98 6.23
N GLU A 190 10.66 -7.75 6.74
CA GLU A 190 11.00 -6.49 7.39
C GLU A 190 10.78 -5.31 6.42
N THR A 191 11.28 -5.40 5.18
CA THR A 191 11.07 -4.38 4.14
C THR A 191 9.57 -4.22 3.81
N TYR A 192 8.85 -5.34 3.63
CA TYR A 192 7.42 -5.33 3.32
C TYR A 192 6.59 -4.64 4.42
N PHE A 193 6.86 -4.94 5.69
CA PHE A 193 6.16 -4.29 6.81
C PHE A 193 6.52 -2.82 6.97
N HIS A 194 7.75 -2.43 6.65
CA HIS A 194 8.08 -1.02 6.54
C HIS A 194 7.23 -0.34 5.46
N TYR A 195 7.08 -0.93 4.27
CA TYR A 195 6.20 -0.36 3.23
C TYR A 195 4.75 -0.20 3.71
N CYS A 196 4.19 -1.18 4.41
CA CYS A 196 2.86 -1.06 5.01
C CYS A 196 2.79 0.06 6.07
N SER A 197 3.88 0.29 6.81
CA SER A 197 3.94 1.29 7.88
C SER A 197 4.17 2.73 7.43
N ILE A 198 4.34 3.00 6.12
CA ILE A 198 4.51 4.37 5.61
C ILE A 198 3.34 5.23 6.06
N GLU A 199 3.64 6.42 6.61
CA GLU A 199 2.63 7.36 7.07
C GLU A 199 2.34 8.41 6.02
N MET A 200 1.07 8.44 5.56
CA MET A 200 0.56 9.51 4.70
C MET A 200 -0.83 9.92 5.14
N SER A 201 -1.17 11.18 4.88
CA SER A 201 -2.51 11.73 5.01
C SER A 201 -3.34 11.49 3.74
N CYS A 202 -4.64 11.80 3.75
CA CYS A 202 -5.46 11.73 2.54
C CYS A 202 -4.91 12.66 1.44
N VAL A 203 -4.45 13.86 1.81
CA VAL A 203 -3.85 14.82 0.88
C VAL A 203 -2.57 14.28 0.26
N GLU A 204 -1.70 13.70 1.08
CA GLU A 204 -0.44 13.14 0.61
C GLU A 204 -0.67 11.94 -0.30
N LEU A 205 -1.65 11.08 0.02
CA LEU A 205 -2.06 9.96 -0.83
C LEU A 205 -2.51 10.41 -2.22
N VAL A 206 -3.44 11.37 -2.31
CA VAL A 206 -3.97 11.80 -3.62
C VAL A 206 -2.90 12.50 -4.47
N ARG A 207 -1.95 13.21 -3.84
CA ARG A 207 -0.78 13.75 -4.54
C ARG A 207 0.17 12.64 -4.99
N CYS A 208 0.49 11.70 -4.11
CA CYS A 208 1.40 10.59 -4.37
C CYS A 208 0.97 9.77 -5.59
N PHE A 209 -0.34 9.52 -5.73
CA PHE A 209 -0.90 8.70 -6.79
C PHE A 209 -1.40 9.50 -8.00
N SER A 210 -1.18 10.82 -8.04
CA SER A 210 -1.61 11.69 -9.14
C SER A 210 -1.09 11.22 -10.51
N TYR A 211 0.11 10.65 -10.54
CA TYR A 211 0.70 10.09 -11.77
C TYR A 211 -0.14 8.98 -12.39
N LEU A 212 -0.88 8.19 -11.59
CA LEU A 212 -1.75 7.13 -12.13
C LEU A 212 -2.95 7.70 -12.88
N ALA A 213 -3.48 8.83 -12.42
CA ALA A 213 -4.57 9.53 -13.10
C ALA A 213 -4.08 10.35 -14.32
N ASN A 214 -2.79 10.70 -14.34
CA ASN A 214 -2.19 11.59 -15.34
C ASN A 214 -1.09 10.89 -16.17
N GLN A 215 -1.38 9.69 -16.66
CA GLN A 215 -0.56 8.95 -17.66
C GLN A 215 0.92 8.78 -17.28
N GLY A 216 1.22 8.60 -16.00
CA GLY A 216 2.57 8.44 -15.48
C GLY A 216 3.28 9.74 -15.07
N ILE A 217 2.65 10.90 -15.23
CA ILE A 217 3.23 12.22 -14.93
C ILE A 217 2.61 12.78 -13.65
N CYS A 218 3.42 13.11 -12.64
CA CYS A 218 2.90 13.75 -11.43
C CYS A 218 2.27 15.11 -11.76
N VAL A 219 1.12 15.40 -11.17
CA VAL A 219 0.47 16.70 -11.32
C VAL A 219 1.21 17.74 -10.47
N GLY A 220 1.41 18.95 -11.00
CA GLY A 220 2.06 20.04 -10.27
C GLY A 220 3.59 19.97 -10.17
N LYS A 221 4.25 19.22 -11.08
CA LYS A 221 5.70 19.27 -11.28
C LYS A 221 6.08 20.17 -12.44
#